data_AF-A0A3D2JX91-F1
#
_entry.id   AF-A0A3D2JX91-F1
#
_cell.length_a   1.000
_cell.length_b   1.000
_cell.length_c   1.000
_cell.angle_alpha   90.00
_cell.angle_beta   90.00
_cell.angle_gamma   90.00
#
_symmetry.space_group_name_H-M   'P 1'
#
loop_
_entity.id
_entity.type
_entity.pdbx_description
1 polymer ?
#
loop_
_entity_poly.entity_id
_entity_poly.type
_entity_poly.pdbx_seq_one_letter_code
_entity_poly.pdbx_strand_id
1 'polypeptide(L)' 'MEGEDRSRSLDIYAVGVLLYQLFTGCLPRRRNETGFVIRKAFAKLPTDIQDLITKMLSTIPANRSQDSLQQAIEQFDSQ' A
#
# COMPACT_ATOMS: atom_id res chain seq x y z
N MET A 1 8.47 8.03 8.38
CA MET A 1 8.61 9.31 7.67
C MET A 1 8.80 10.35 8.74
N GLU A 2 10.04 10.73 9.00
CA GLU A 2 10.30 11.82 9.95
C GLU A 2 10.24 13.13 9.16
N GLY A 3 9.40 14.06 9.59
CA GLY A 3 9.25 15.38 8.97
C GLY A 3 8.20 15.49 7.84
N GLU A 4 7.34 14.48 7.62
CA GLU A 4 6.17 14.63 6.74
C GLU A 4 4.99 15.22 7.55
N ASP A 5 4.40 16.30 7.06
CA ASP A 5 3.21 16.91 7.67
C ASP A 5 2.00 15.97 7.59
N ARG A 6 1.12 16.05 8.60
CA ARG A 6 -0.15 15.32 8.59
C ARG A 6 -0.94 15.66 7.33
N SER A 7 -1.16 14.65 6.49
CA SER A 7 -1.80 14.81 5.20
C SER A 7 -2.57 13.54 4.82
N ARG A 8 -3.53 13.68 3.90
CA ARG A 8 -4.25 12.54 3.31
C ARG A 8 -3.29 11.50 2.70
N SER A 9 -2.12 11.93 2.21
CA SER A 9 -1.09 11.02 1.69
C SER A 9 -0.49 10.11 2.77
N LEU A 10 -0.36 10.59 4.02
CA LEU A 10 0.07 9.74 5.15
C LEU A 10 -1.00 8.73 5.54
N ASP A 11 -2.28 9.12 5.50
CA ASP A 11 -3.39 8.19 5.77
C ASP A 11 -3.43 7.08 4.71
N ILE A 12 -3.24 7.42 3.43
CA ILE A 12 -3.13 6.44 2.34
C ILE A 12 -1.98 5.44 2.60
N TYR A 13 -0.84 5.94 3.06
CA TYR A 13 0.27 5.06 3.43
C TYR A 13 -0.09 4.12 4.58
N ALA A 14 -0.70 4.65 5.65
CA ALA A 14 -1.11 3.86 6.80
C ALA A 14 -2.13 2.78 6.42
N VAL A 15 -3.10 3.10 5.57
CA VAL A 15 -4.06 2.11 5.04
C VAL A 15 -3.36 1.06 4.18
N GLY A 16 -2.40 1.45 3.33
CA GLY A 16 -1.59 0.49 2.58
C GLY A 16 -0.82 -0.50 3.47
N VAL A 17 -0.31 -0.04 4.61
CA VAL A 17 0.34 -0.90 5.61
C VAL A 17 -0.66 -1.89 6.22
N LEU A 18 -1.85 -1.40 6.58
CA LEU A 18 -2.92 -2.25 7.13
C LEU A 18 -3.37 -3.31 6.13
N LEU A 19 -3.65 -2.92 4.88
CA LEU A 19 -4.06 -3.87 3.82
C LEU A 19 -2.97 -4.93 3.58
N TYR A 20 -1.71 -4.52 3.45
CA TYR A 20 -0.59 -5.47 3.34
C TYR A 20 -0.57 -6.44 4.53
N GLN A 21 -0.75 -5.95 5.75
CA GLN A 21 -0.75 -6.78 6.95
C GLN A 21 -1.93 -7.75 7.00
N LEU A 22 -3.13 -7.30 6.63
CA LEU A 22 -4.33 -8.16 6.59
C LEU A 22 -4.16 -9.30 5.59
N PHE A 23 -3.61 -9.03 4.40
CA PHE A 23 -3.43 -10.04 3.37
C PHE A 23 -2.25 -10.98 3.60
N THR A 24 -1.20 -10.54 4.31
CA THR A 24 0.05 -11.31 4.43
C THR A 24 0.36 -11.79 5.85
N GLY A 25 -0.36 -11.28 6.87
CA GLY A 25 -0.08 -11.49 8.28
C GLY A 25 1.22 -10.84 8.78
N CYS A 26 1.92 -10.07 7.94
CA CYS A 26 3.22 -9.47 8.24
C CYS A 26 3.20 -7.97 7.93
N LEU A 27 4.03 -7.18 8.61
CA LEU A 27 4.24 -5.78 8.22
C LEU A 27 5.12 -5.68 6.95
N PRO A 28 4.89 -4.67 6.09
CA PRO A 28 5.75 -4.41 4.95
C PRO A 28 7.13 -3.99 5.45
N ARG A 29 8.17 -4.71 5.01
CA ARG A 29 9.55 -4.39 5.38
C ARG A 29 10.19 -3.56 4.27
N ARG A 30 10.74 -2.40 4.60
CA ARG A 30 11.51 -1.59 3.64
C ARG A 30 12.69 -2.39 3.10
N ARG A 31 12.87 -2.37 1.79
CA ARG A 31 14.02 -2.99 1.10
C ARG A 31 15.06 -1.94 0.74
N ASN A 32 14.60 -0.79 0.24
CA ASN A 32 15.40 0.32 -0.27
C ASN A 32 14.70 1.64 0.09
N GLU A 33 15.26 2.77 -0.35
CA GLU A 33 14.64 4.10 -0.20
C GLU A 33 13.26 4.21 -0.87
N THR A 34 12.98 3.39 -1.90
CA THR A 34 11.80 3.53 -2.76
C THR A 34 10.80 2.37 -2.68
N GLY A 35 11.07 1.30 -1.92
CA GLY A 35 10.23 0.10 -1.98
C GLY A 35 10.30 -0.83 -0.77
N PHE A 36 9.38 -1.80 -0.74
CA PHE A 36 9.29 -2.83 0.28
C PHE A 36 9.62 -4.23 -0.28
N VAL A 37 9.92 -5.16 0.62
CA VAL A 37 10.20 -6.56 0.30
C VAL A 37 8.89 -7.25 -0.12
N ILE A 38 8.84 -7.72 -1.35
CA ILE A 38 7.74 -8.57 -1.84
C ILE A 38 7.90 -9.97 -1.23
N ARG A 39 6.92 -10.39 -0.44
CA ARG A 39 6.86 -11.72 0.17
C ARG A 39 6.04 -12.68 -0.69
N LYS A 40 6.27 -13.99 -0.54
CA LYS A 40 5.49 -15.03 -1.24
C LYS A 40 3.98 -14.89 -1.03
N ALA A 41 3.53 -14.51 0.17
CA ALA A 41 2.11 -14.29 0.44
C ALA A 41 1.54 -13.12 -0.37
N PHE A 42 2.30 -12.01 -0.47
CA PHE A 42 1.91 -10.85 -1.25
C PHE A 42 1.87 -11.16 -2.76
N ALA A 43 2.85 -11.90 -3.26
CA ALA A 43 2.94 -12.30 -4.67
C ALA A 43 1.81 -13.26 -5.12
N LYS A 44 1.03 -13.82 -4.18
CA LYS A 44 -0.15 -14.65 -4.47
C LYS A 44 -1.45 -13.84 -4.59
N LEU A 45 -1.43 -12.56 -4.23
CA LEU A 45 -2.61 -11.71 -4.36
C LEU A 45 -2.90 -11.42 -5.85
N PRO A 46 -4.15 -11.11 -6.20
CA PRO A 46 -4.47 -10.59 -7.53
C PRO A 46 -3.59 -9.37 -7.89
N THR A 47 -3.18 -9.26 -9.15
CA THR A 47 -2.20 -8.26 -9.62
C THR A 47 -2.67 -6.83 -9.37
N ASP A 48 -3.97 -6.57 -9.54
CA ASP A 48 -4.62 -5.30 -9.25
C ASP A 48 -4.53 -4.90 -7.77
N ILE A 49 -4.72 -5.85 -6.84
CA ILE A 49 -4.51 -5.64 -5.40
C ILE A 49 -3.02 -5.39 -5.10
N GLN A 50 -2.11 -6.11 -5.76
CA GLN A 50 -0.67 -5.90 -5.60
C GLN A 50 -0.26 -4.48 -6.04
N ASP A 51 -0.73 -4.04 -7.20
CA ASP A 51 -0.44 -2.72 -7.77
C ASP A 51 -1.03 -1.61 -6.89
N LEU A 52 -2.24 -1.80 -6.39
CA LEU A 52 -2.91 -0.87 -5.49
C LEU A 52 -2.09 -0.66 -4.20
N ILE A 53 -1.77 -1.75 -3.50
CA ILE A 53 -1.02 -1.68 -2.24
C ILE A 53 0.40 -1.13 -2.48
N THR A 54 1.00 -1.45 -3.63
CA THR A 54 2.32 -0.92 -3.99
C THR A 54 2.32 0.60 -4.15
N LYS A 55 1.28 1.17 -4.79
CA LYS A 55 1.11 2.63 -4.91
C LYS A 55 0.89 3.28 -3.53
N MET A 56 0.05 2.68 -2.69
CA MET A 56 -0.21 3.19 -1.32
C MET A 56 1.07 3.22 -0.47
N LEU A 57 1.92 2.20 -0.60
CA LEU A 57 3.16 2.05 0.18
C LEU A 57 4.37 2.82 -0.38
N SER A 58 4.18 3.68 -1.38
CA SER A 58 5.28 4.45 -1.92
C SER A 58 5.90 5.36 -0.86
N THR A 59 7.23 5.36 -0.77
CA THR A 59 7.97 6.26 0.12
C THR A 59 7.95 7.71 -0.38
N ILE A 60 7.65 7.93 -1.66
CA ILE A 60 7.47 9.25 -2.27
C ILE A 60 5.97 9.61 -2.17
N PRO A 61 5.58 10.63 -1.37
CA PRO A 61 4.17 10.98 -1.16
C PRO A 61 3.39 11.28 -2.45
N ALA A 62 4.05 11.86 -3.46
CA ALA A 62 3.45 12.18 -4.75
C ALA A 62 3.07 10.93 -5.58
N ASN A 63 3.68 9.78 -5.28
CA ASN A 63 3.38 8.51 -5.96
C ASN A 63 2.24 7.73 -5.29
N ARG A 64 1.77 8.19 -4.12
CA ARG A 64 0.60 7.63 -3.45
C ARG A 64 -0.65 8.23 -4.10
N SER A 65 -1.38 7.42 -4.88
CA SER A 65 -2.58 7.88 -5.56
C SER A 65 -3.67 8.22 -4.53
N GLN A 66 -4.27 9.40 -4.68
CA GLN A 66 -5.32 9.89 -3.78
C GLN A 66 -6.60 9.04 -3.86
N ASP A 67 -6.80 8.37 -5.00
CA ASP A 67 -7.96 7.55 -5.31
C ASP A 67 -7.76 6.09 -4.90
N SER A 68 -6.60 5.72 -4.35
CA SER A 68 -6.31 4.34 -3.95
C SER A 68 -7.32 3.79 -2.93
N LEU A 69 -7.88 4.62 -2.06
CA LEU A 69 -8.91 4.16 -1.12
C LEU A 69 -10.23 3.80 -1.83
N GLN A 70 -10.63 4.59 -2.83
CA GLN A 70 -11.82 4.30 -3.62
C GLN A 70 -11.59 3.06 -4.51
N GLN A 71 -10.42 2.96 -5.15
CA GLN A 71 -10.04 1.77 -5.92
C GLN A 71 -10.05 0.50 -5.07
N ALA A 72 -9.66 0.58 -3.78
CA ALA A 72 -9.73 -0.55 -2.86
C ALA A 72 -11.18 -1.06 -2.71
N ILE A 73 -12.13 -0.14 -2.52
CA ILE A 73 -13.54 -0.48 -2.36
C ILE A 73 -14.06 -1.12 -3.65
N GLU A 74 -13.83 -0.48 -4.80
CA GLU A 74 -14.27 -0.99 -6.10
C GLU A 74 -13.71 -2.39 -6.40
N GLN A 75 -12.43 -2.62 -6.09
CA GLN A 75 -11.79 -3.93 -6.27
C GLN A 75 -12.34 -4.99 -5.32
N PHE A 76 -12.70 -4.63 -4.08
CA PHE A 76 -13.26 -5.59 -3.11
C PHE A 76 -14.72 -5.90 -3.36
N ASP A 77 -15.52 -4.94 -3.82
CA ASP A 77 -16.93 -5.13 -4.16
C ASP A 77 -17.11 -5.92 -5.47
N SER A 78 -16.08 -5.96 -6.33
CA SER A 78 -16.08 -6.68 -7.61
C SER A 78 -15.67 -8.16 -7.51
N GLN A 79 -15.36 -8.66 -6.30
CA GLN A 79 -14.98 -10.06 -6.03
C GLN A 79 -16.14 -10.83 -5.41
#